data_AF-A0A6I4V8T8-F1
#
_entry.id   AF-A0A6I4V8T8-F1
#
_cell.length_a   1.000
_cell.length_b   1.000
_cell.length_c   1.000
_cell.angle_alpha   90.00
_cell.angle_beta   90.00
_cell.angle_gamma   90.00
#
_symmetry.space_group_name_H-M   'P 1'
#
loop_
_entity.id
_entity.type
_entity.pdbx_description
1 polymer ?
#
loop_
_entity_poly.entity_id
_entity_poly.type
_entity_poly.pdbx_seq_one_letter_code
_entity_poly.pdbx_strand_id
1 'polypeptide(L)' 'MQNKKWLVSYVIKPKGEDHVTAHAFIEGNDVEEALEAYMFEIKKNMKLQTEEITLLSVSLV' A
#
# COMPACT_ATOMS: atom_id res chain seq x y z
N MET A 1 17.84 5.56 15.11
CA MET A 1 17.77 4.71 13.90
C MET A 1 17.22 5.56 12.78
N GLN A 2 17.81 5.48 11.58
CA GLN A 2 17.33 6.22 10.42
C GLN A 2 16.21 5.43 9.75
N ASN A 3 15.08 6.08 9.45
CA ASN A 3 13.96 5.44 8.77
C ASN A 3 14.42 4.85 7.43
N LYS A 4 14.01 3.61 7.17
CA LYS A 4 14.21 2.95 5.88
C LYS A 4 13.11 3.38 4.91
N LYS A 5 13.45 3.45 3.63
CA LYS A 5 12.50 3.76 2.56
C LYS A 5 12.16 2.48 1.81
N TRP A 6 10.89 2.26 1.54
CA TRP A 6 10.39 1.05 0.89
C TRP A 6 9.54 1.42 -0.32
N LEU A 7 9.76 0.75 -1.45
CA LEU A 7 8.87 0.79 -2.60
C LEU A 7 7.79 -0.27 -2.44
N VAL A 8 6.54 0.15 -2.52
CA VAL A 8 5.36 -0.71 -2.42
C VAL A 8 4.62 -0.67 -3.75
N SER A 9 4.31 -1.84 -4.29
CA SER A 9 3.48 -2.01 -5.49
C SER A 9 2.21 -2.74 -5.13
N TYR A 10 1.07 -2.25 -5.58
CA TYR A 10 -0.24 -2.83 -5.25
C TYR A 10 -1.25 -2.59 -6.37
N VAL A 11 -2.29 -3.40 -6.37
CA VAL A 11 -3.44 -3.28 -7.28
C VAL A 11 -4.66 -2.91 -6.46
N ILE A 12 -5.41 -1.93 -6.95
CA ILE A 12 -6.73 -1.59 -6.45
C ILE A 12 -7.76 -2.12 -7.45
N LYS A 13 -8.76 -2.85 -6.98
CA LYS A 13 -9.84 -3.37 -7.80
C LYS A 13 -11.19 -3.16 -7.10
N PRO A 14 -11.76 -1.95 -7.20
CA PRO A 14 -13.08 -1.68 -6.65
C PRO A 14 -14.15 -2.45 -7.42
N LYS A 15 -15.24 -2.83 -6.75
CA LYS A 15 -16.32 -3.58 -7.40
C LYS A 15 -16.99 -2.76 -8.51
N GLY A 16 -16.88 -3.24 -9.75
CA GLY A 16 -17.50 -2.61 -10.92
C GLY A 16 -16.64 -1.53 -11.57
N GLU A 17 -15.39 -1.37 -11.14
CA GLU A 17 -14.41 -0.47 -11.75
C GLU A 17 -13.23 -1.26 -12.34
N ASP A 18 -12.49 -0.60 -13.22
CA ASP A 18 -11.23 -1.14 -13.74
C ASP A 18 -10.19 -1.24 -12.62
N HIS A 19 -9.29 -2.21 -12.76
CA HIS A 19 -8.18 -2.34 -11.82
C HIS A 19 -7.12 -1.27 -12.09
N VAL A 20 -6.54 -0.74 -11.01
CA VAL A 20 -5.46 0.25 -11.07
C VAL A 20 -4.23 -0.34 -10.39
N THR A 21 -3.12 -0.40 -11.10
CA THR A 21 -1.81 -0.69 -10.51
C THR A 21 -1.17 0.61 -10.05
N ALA A 22 -0.72 0.65 -8.81
CA ALA A 22 -0.10 1.83 -8.20
C ALA A 22 1.20 1.46 -7.47
N HIS A 23 2.07 2.46 -7.36
CA HIS A 23 3.35 2.35 -6.66
C HIS A 23 3.52 3.54 -5.72
N ALA A 24 4.10 3.30 -4.55
CA ALA A 24 4.37 4.34 -3.58
C ALA A 24 5.65 4.07 -2.78
N PHE A 25 6.24 5.15 -2.28
CA PHE A 25 7.30 5.05 -1.29
C PHE A 25 6.73 5.26 0.10
N ILE A 26 7.05 4.35 1.02
CA ILE A 26 6.74 4.46 2.45
C ILE A 26 8.03 4.50 3.25
N GLU A 27 7.98 5.09 4.44
CA GLU A 27 9.13 5.19 5.33
C GLU A 27 8.82 4.56 6.68
N GLY A 28 9.75 3.75 7.19
CA GLY A 28 9.60 3.08 8.48
C GLY A 28 10.73 2.11 8.75
N ASN A 29 11.06 1.91 10.03
CA ASN A 29 12.10 0.94 10.42
C ASN A 29 11.59 -0.50 10.32
N ASP A 30 10.31 -0.69 10.64
CA ASP A 30 9.52 -1.90 10.45
C ASP A 30 8.65 -1.73 9.19
N VAL A 31 8.76 -2.69 8.28
CA VAL A 31 8.05 -2.64 6.99
C VAL A 31 6.57 -3.01 7.13
N GLU A 32 6.22 -3.89 8.07
CA GLU A 32 4.85 -4.34 8.27
C GLU A 32 4.03 -3.20 8.88
N GLU A 33 4.53 -2.52 9.90
CA GLU A 33 3.86 -1.38 10.53
C GLU A 33 3.65 -0.22 9.55
N ALA A 34 4.71 0.14 8.80
CA ALA A 34 4.63 1.22 7.82
C ALA A 34 3.66 0.89 6.67
N LEU A 35 3.64 -0.37 6.24
CA LEU A 35 2.73 -0.84 5.20
C LEU A 35 1.28 -0.86 5.68
N GLU A 36 1.02 -1.33 6.91
CA GLU A 36 -0.32 -1.38 7.48
C GLU A 36 -0.91 0.02 7.62
N ALA A 37 -0.14 0.98 8.15
CA ALA A 37 -0.56 2.37 8.25
C ALA A 37 -0.86 2.98 6.87
N TYR A 38 0.01 2.73 5.89
CA TYR A 38 -0.19 3.21 4.52
C TYR A 38 -1.44 2.62 3.86
N MET A 39 -1.64 1.30 3.97
CA MET A 39 -2.81 0.62 3.41
C MET A 39 -4.11 1.04 4.10
N PHE A 40 -4.08 1.29 5.41
CA PHE A 40 -5.22 1.82 6.15
C PHE A 40 -5.65 3.19 5.61
N GLU A 41 -4.70 4.11 5.42
CA GLU A 41 -5.01 5.46 4.92
C GLU A 41 -5.51 5.44 3.47
N ILE A 42 -4.96 4.60 2.59
CA ILE A 42 -5.51 4.43 1.23
C ILE A 42 -6.97 3.97 1.28
N LYS A 43 -7.25 2.90 2.06
CA LYS A 43 -8.60 2.35 2.17
C LYS A 43 -9.59 3.39 2.67
N LYS A 44 -9.22 4.15 3.69
CA LYS A 44 -10.03 5.24 4.24
C LYS A 44 -10.31 6.33 3.21
N ASN A 45 -9.30 6.80 2.50
CA ASN A 45 -9.44 7.89 1.54
C ASN A 45 -10.27 7.49 0.32
N MET A 46 -10.17 6.23 -0.11
CA MET A 46 -10.88 5.70 -1.27
C MET A 46 -12.18 4.96 -0.92
N LYS A 47 -12.53 4.84 0.37
CA LYS A 47 -13.66 4.07 0.89
C LYS A 47 -13.64 2.59 0.46
N LEU A 48 -12.45 2.00 0.38
CA LEU A 48 -12.24 0.64 -0.10
C LEU A 48 -12.30 -0.38 1.03
N GLN A 49 -12.75 -1.58 0.69
CA GLN A 49 -12.60 -2.78 1.52
C GLN A 49 -11.20 -3.38 1.38
N THR A 50 -10.80 -4.21 2.35
CA THR A 50 -9.48 -4.86 2.33
C THR A 50 -9.27 -5.75 1.11
N GLU A 51 -10.31 -6.47 0.69
CA GLU A 51 -10.28 -7.35 -0.48
C GLU A 51 -10.14 -6.61 -1.82
N GLU A 52 -10.35 -5.29 -1.84
CA GLU A 52 -10.21 -4.45 -3.03
C GLU A 52 -8.76 -3.98 -3.24
N ILE A 53 -7.84 -4.25 -2.31
CA ILE A 53 -6.41 -3.94 -2.47
C ILE A 53 -5.59 -5.22 -2.36
N THR A 54 -4.83 -5.52 -3.41
CA THR A 54 -3.87 -6.63 -3.44
C THR A 54 -2.46 -6.09 -3.49
N LEU A 55 -1.66 -6.41 -2.47
CA LEU A 55 -0.23 -6.12 -2.45
C LEU A 55 0.50 -7.02 -3.46
N LEU A 56 1.33 -6.44 -4.32
CA LEU A 56 2.14 -7.20 -5.28
C LEU A 56 3.56 -7.41 -4.77
N SER A 57 4.20 -6.34 -4.30
CA SER A 57 5.59 -6.39 -3.85
C SER A 57 5.93 -5.25 -2.90
N VAL A 58 6.91 -5.52 -2.03
CA VAL A 58 7.55 -4.53 -1.17
C VAL A 58 9.05 -4.73 -1.28
N SER A 59 9.81 -3.65 -1.46
CA SER A 59 11.26 -3.71 -1.62
C SER A 59 11.94 -2.56 -0.89
N LEU A 60 13.02 -2.86 -0.17
CA LEU A 60 13.88 -1.85 0.46
C LEU A 60 14.64 -1.07 -0.63
N VAL A 61 14.70 0.25 -0.50
CA VAL A 61 15.33 1.17 -1.47
C VAL A 61 16.43 1.99 -0.83
#